data_AF-A0AAE2YIQ2-F1
#
_entry.id   AF-A0AAE2YIQ2-F1
#
_cell.length_a   1.000
_cell.length_b   1.000
_cell.length_c   1.000
_cell.angle_alpha   90.00
_cell.angle_beta   90.00
_cell.angle_gamma   90.00
#
_symmetry.space_group_name_H-M   'P 1'
#
loop_
_entity.id
_entity.type
_entity.pdbx_description
1 polymer ?
#
loop_
_entity_poly.entity_id
_entity_poly.type
_entity_poly.pdbx_seq_one_letter_code
_entity_poly.pdbx_strand_id
1 'polypeptide(L)'
;GFARGEARFEGIDEYKGEELLIHFQNENLVAIRNGEIVASVPDLITVLETETALPITTEGLRYGYRAKVLGIPCNGKWRTKRGLEVVGPRYFGYDIDYIPVEERIGKLKGRDRR
;
A
#
# COMPACT_ATOMS: atom_id res chain seq x y z
N GLY A 1 -13.12 -0.76 -18.88
CA GLY A 1 -12.64 0.44 -18.16
C GLY A 1 -11.75 0.01 -17.02
N PHE A 2 -10.87 0.87 -16.51
CA PHE A 2 -10.03 0.55 -15.34
C PHE A 2 -10.82 0.80 -14.05
N ALA A 3 -10.79 -0.15 -13.10
CA ALA A 3 -11.37 0.06 -11.78
C ALA A 3 -10.46 1.01 -11.00
N ARG A 4 -10.90 2.25 -10.79
CA ARG A 4 -10.16 3.30 -10.05
C ARG A 4 -10.94 3.69 -8.81
N GLY A 5 -10.23 3.91 -7.71
CA GLY A 5 -10.85 4.40 -6.50
C GLY A 5 -9.89 4.46 -5.33
N GLU A 6 -10.48 4.62 -4.16
CA GLU A 6 -9.79 4.59 -2.89
C GLU A 6 -10.48 3.64 -1.92
N ALA A 7 -9.69 2.98 -1.10
CA ALA A 7 -10.12 2.14 0.00
C ALA A 7 -9.65 2.75 1.31
N ARG A 8 -10.58 3.02 2.23
CA ARG A 8 -10.30 3.56 3.56
C ARG A 8 -10.46 2.48 4.60
N PHE A 9 -9.47 2.35 5.47
CA PHE A 9 -9.45 1.41 6.58
C PHE A 9 -9.29 2.21 7.88
N GLU A 10 -10.16 1.91 8.84
CA GLU A 10 -10.01 2.37 10.22
C GLU A 10 -9.22 1.32 11.00
N GLY A 11 -8.17 1.75 11.70
CA GLY A 11 -7.34 0.88 12.50
C GLY A 11 -8.07 0.35 13.73
N ILE A 12 -7.83 -0.92 14.04
CA ILE A 12 -8.35 -1.63 15.21
C ILE A 12 -7.20 -2.16 16.06
N ASP A 13 -7.50 -2.58 17.28
CA ASP A 13 -6.54 -3.14 18.23
C ASP A 13 -5.30 -2.23 18.43
N GLU A 14 -4.10 -2.70 18.09
CA GLU A 14 -2.85 -1.93 18.21
C GLU A 14 -2.77 -0.73 17.25
N TYR A 15 -3.63 -0.67 16.23
CA TYR A 15 -3.73 0.43 15.26
C TYR A 15 -4.90 1.38 15.54
N LYS A 16 -5.55 1.27 16.72
CA LYS A 16 -6.75 2.07 17.03
C LYS A 16 -6.47 3.57 16.95
N GLY A 17 -7.36 4.30 16.26
CA GLY A 17 -7.24 5.74 16.06
C GLY A 17 -6.41 6.14 14.85
N GLU A 18 -5.93 5.15 14.09
CA GLU A 18 -5.19 5.36 12.85
C GLU A 18 -6.08 5.13 11.63
N GLU A 19 -5.73 5.76 10.52
CA GLU A 19 -6.37 5.59 9.23
C GLU A 19 -5.34 5.11 8.19
N LEU A 20 -5.76 4.18 7.33
CA LEU A 20 -5.03 3.77 6.15
C LEU A 20 -5.89 4.01 4.90
N LEU A 21 -5.37 4.79 3.96
CA LEU A 21 -5.93 5.02 2.63
C LEU A 21 -5.11 4.25 1.59
N ILE A 22 -5.78 3.51 0.72
CA ILE A 22 -5.16 2.84 -0.44
C ILE A 22 -5.78 3.37 -1.72
N HIS A 23 -4.97 3.98 -2.57
CA HIS A 23 -5.39 4.30 -3.94
C HIS A 23 -5.12 3.13 -4.86
N PHE A 24 -6.07 2.81 -5.73
CA PHE A 24 -5.94 1.68 -6.66
C PHE A 24 -6.39 2.04 -8.08
N GLN A 25 -5.78 1.36 -9.06
CA GLN A 25 -6.23 1.26 -10.45
C GLN A 25 -6.01 -0.18 -10.92
N ASN A 26 -7.04 -1.03 -10.83
CA ASN A 26 -6.96 -2.50 -10.91
C ASN A 26 -6.07 -3.12 -9.82
N GLU A 27 -4.85 -2.63 -9.63
CA GLU A 27 -3.94 -2.96 -8.53
C GLU A 27 -3.89 -1.83 -7.47
N ASN A 28 -3.52 -2.19 -6.24
CA ASN A 28 -3.23 -1.21 -5.18
C ASN A 28 -1.92 -0.50 -5.49
N LEU A 29 -1.96 0.83 -5.61
CA LEU A 29 -0.86 1.63 -6.13
C LEU A 29 -0.08 2.36 -5.04
N VAL A 30 -0.79 2.96 -4.09
CA VAL A 30 -0.20 3.79 -3.03
C VAL A 30 -0.98 3.57 -1.74
N ALA A 31 -0.25 3.31 -0.65
CA ALA A 31 -0.80 3.18 0.70
C ALA A 31 -0.31 4.35 1.56
N ILE A 32 -1.25 5.04 2.21
CA ILE A 32 -1.02 6.25 3.01
C ILE A 32 -1.61 6.02 4.40
N ARG A 33 -0.79 6.01 5.44
CA ARG A 33 -1.20 5.82 6.83
C ARG A 33 -1.06 7.15 7.57
N ASN A 34 -2.15 7.67 8.13
CA ASN A 34 -2.19 8.96 8.84
C ASN A 34 -1.55 10.11 8.04
N GLY A 35 -1.76 10.15 6.71
CA GLY A 35 -1.19 11.15 5.80
C GLY A 35 0.25 10.86 5.34
N GLU A 36 0.91 9.82 5.85
CA GLU A 36 2.27 9.44 5.44
C GLU A 36 2.26 8.26 4.49
N ILE A 37 3.01 8.35 3.39
CA ILE A 37 3.04 7.27 2.41
C ILE A 37 3.89 6.12 2.93
N VAL A 38 3.28 4.95 3.17
CA VAL A 38 3.94 3.78 3.77
C VAL A 38 4.37 2.73 2.76
N ALA A 39 3.71 2.68 1.59
CA ALA A 39 4.10 1.82 0.47
C ALA A 39 3.60 2.40 -0.86
N SER A 40 4.27 2.05 -1.94
CA SER A 40 3.83 2.35 -3.30
C SER A 40 4.39 1.33 -4.28
N VAL A 41 3.77 1.19 -5.44
CA VAL A 41 4.32 0.44 -6.57
C VAL A 41 5.78 0.88 -6.88
N PRO A 42 6.64 -0.05 -7.34
CA PRO A 42 6.37 -1.44 -7.69
C PRO A 42 6.29 -2.44 -6.52
N ASP A 43 6.45 -2.01 -5.26
CA ASP A 43 6.21 -2.92 -4.13
C ASP A 43 4.73 -3.31 -4.09
N LEU A 44 4.45 -4.57 -3.72
CA LEU A 44 3.07 -5.07 -3.69
C LEU A 44 2.38 -4.56 -2.43
N ILE A 45 1.15 -4.05 -2.60
CA ILE A 45 0.23 -3.74 -1.52
C ILE A 45 -0.91 -4.77 -1.59
N THR A 46 -0.96 -5.67 -0.62
CA THR A 46 -1.91 -6.79 -0.62
C THR A 46 -2.86 -6.65 0.56
N VAL A 47 -4.17 -6.70 0.28
CA VAL A 47 -5.22 -6.72 1.31
C VAL A 47 -5.63 -8.18 1.53
N LEU A 48 -5.53 -8.66 2.76
CA LEU A 48 -5.90 -10.01 3.17
C LEU A 48 -7.07 -9.98 4.13
N GLU A 49 -8.01 -10.91 4.01
CA GLU A 49 -9.02 -11.13 5.04
C GLU A 49 -8.36 -11.64 6.32
N THR A 50 -8.76 -11.09 7.47
CA THR A 50 -8.06 -11.31 8.75
C THR A 50 -8.10 -12.76 9.22
N GLU A 51 -9.20 -13.48 8.98
CA GLU A 51 -9.43 -14.83 9.50
C GLU A 51 -8.82 -15.91 8.59
N THR A 52 -9.03 -15.82 7.28
CA THR A 52 -8.55 -16.84 6.34
C THR A 52 -7.19 -16.54 5.72
N ALA A 53 -6.70 -15.31 5.85
CA ALA A 53 -5.52 -14.80 5.15
C ALA A 53 -5.61 -14.88 3.61
N LEU A 54 -6.82 -15.05 3.06
CA LEU A 54 -7.05 -15.02 1.62
C LEU A 54 -7.00 -13.59 1.09
N PRO A 55 -6.45 -13.37 -0.13
CA PRO A 55 -6.38 -12.05 -0.72
C PRO A 55 -7.77 -11.54 -1.12
N ILE A 56 -8.03 -10.28 -0.78
CA ILE A 56 -9.20 -9.53 -1.22
C ILE A 56 -8.78 -8.70 -2.44
N THR A 57 -9.43 -8.93 -3.57
CA THR A 57 -9.19 -8.14 -4.78
C THR A 57 -9.74 -6.72 -4.62
N THR A 58 -9.22 -5.76 -5.39
CA THR A 58 -9.73 -4.39 -5.45
C THR A 58 -11.23 -4.35 -5.78
N GLU A 59 -11.68 -5.20 -6.70
CA GLU A 59 -13.09 -5.35 -7.07
C GLU A 59 -13.93 -6.07 -6.01
N GLY A 60 -13.32 -6.88 -5.16
CA GLY A 60 -13.96 -7.65 -4.09
C GLY A 60 -14.06 -6.91 -2.76
N LEU A 61 -13.35 -5.78 -2.60
CA LEU A 61 -13.34 -5.04 -1.35
C LEU A 61 -14.71 -4.42 -1.04
N ARG A 62 -15.24 -4.70 0.15
CA ARG A 62 -16.54 -4.20 0.61
C ARG A 62 -16.44 -3.67 2.04
N TYR A 63 -17.33 -2.75 2.39
CA TYR A 63 -17.44 -2.25 3.76
C TYR A 63 -17.74 -3.39 4.75
N GLY A 64 -17.19 -3.29 5.96
CA GLY A 64 -17.39 -4.26 7.04
C GLY A 64 -16.39 -5.42 7.08
N TYR A 65 -15.48 -5.53 6.09
CA TYR A 65 -14.42 -6.53 6.12
C TYR A 65 -13.35 -6.16 7.14
N ARG A 66 -12.94 -7.13 7.96
CA ARG A 66 -11.71 -7.03 8.76
C ARG A 66 -10.56 -7.51 7.90
N ALA A 67 -9.63 -6.62 7.60
CA ALA A 67 -8.51 -6.94 6.72
C ALA A 67 -7.16 -6.57 7.35
N LYS A 68 -6.12 -7.29 6.92
CA LYS A 68 -4.73 -6.94 7.13
C LYS A 68 -4.15 -6.46 5.81
N VAL A 69 -3.36 -5.38 5.85
CA VAL A 69 -2.68 -4.85 4.66
C VAL A 69 -1.18 -5.12 4.78
N LEU A 70 -0.63 -5.78 3.77
CA LEU A 70 0.78 -6.13 3.69
C LEU A 70 1.45 -5.33 2.58
N GLY A 71 2.61 -4.75 2.90
CA GLY A 71 3.55 -4.23 1.93
C GLY A 71 4.67 -5.24 1.69
N ILE A 72 4.90 -5.64 0.44
CA ILE A 72 5.87 -6.69 0.09
C ILE A 72 6.89 -6.12 -0.91
N PRO A 73 8.21 -6.22 -0.62
CA PRO A 73 9.26 -5.77 -1.52
C PRO A 73 9.12 -6.36 -2.93
N CYS A 74 9.23 -5.52 -3.95
CA CYS A 74 9.29 -5.96 -5.32
C CYS A 74 10.63 -6.64 -5.64
N ASN A 75 10.68 -7.37 -6.75
CA ASN A 75 11.96 -7.86 -7.27
C ASN A 75 12.88 -6.68 -7.65
N GLY A 76 14.18 -6.80 -7.36
CA GLY A 76 15.17 -5.75 -7.65
C GLY A 76 15.21 -5.27 -9.11
N LYS A 77 14.81 -6.11 -10.08
CA LYS A 77 14.69 -5.73 -11.49
C LYS A 77 13.76 -4.52 -11.71
N TRP A 78 12.70 -4.40 -10.91
CA TRP A 78 11.74 -3.30 -11.00
C TRP A 78 12.22 -2.00 -10.36
N ARG A 79 13.27 -2.05 -9.53
CA ARG A 79 13.85 -0.90 -8.84
C ARG A 79 14.85 -0.12 -9.71
N THR A 80 15.15 -0.63 -10.89
CA THR A 80 16.00 0.07 -11.87
C THR A 80 15.30 1.33 -12.37
N LYS A 81 16.06 2.33 -12.85
CA LYS A 81 15.48 3.53 -13.48
C LYS A 81 14.44 3.19 -14.54
N ARG A 82 14.77 2.24 -15.42
CA ARG A 82 13.87 1.78 -16.49
C ARG A 82 12.64 1.06 -15.96
N GLY A 83 12.77 0.26 -14.90
CA GLY A 83 11.64 -0.36 -14.23
C GLY A 83 10.68 0.69 -13.66
N LEU A 84 11.21 1.66 -12.91
CA LEU A 84 10.40 2.72 -12.31
C LEU A 84 9.73 3.64 -13.35
N GLU A 85 10.31 3.81 -14.54
CA GLU A 85 9.66 4.52 -15.66
C GLU A 85 8.36 3.87 -16.12
N VAL A 86 8.18 2.55 -15.93
CA VAL A 86 7.03 1.79 -16.44
C VAL A 86 6.12 1.21 -15.37
N VAL A 87 6.60 1.04 -14.13
CA VAL A 87 5.82 0.51 -13.00
C VAL A 87 5.94 1.34 -11.73
N GLY A 88 6.71 2.43 -11.76
CA GLY A 88 6.85 3.31 -10.60
C GLY A 88 5.64 4.22 -10.41
N PRO A 89 5.56 4.93 -9.27
CA PRO A 89 4.38 5.73 -8.95
C PRO A 89 4.06 6.82 -9.97
N ARG A 90 5.10 7.45 -10.54
CA ARG A 90 4.96 8.49 -11.57
C ARG A 90 4.37 7.98 -12.87
N TYR A 91 4.59 6.72 -13.22
CA TYR A 91 3.94 6.09 -14.39
C TYR A 91 2.41 6.08 -14.21
N PHE A 92 1.94 5.89 -12.97
CA PHE A 92 0.53 5.92 -12.61
C PHE A 92 0.00 7.32 -12.27
N GLY A 93 0.80 8.37 -12.45
CA GLY A 93 0.40 9.77 -12.22
C GLY A 93 0.57 10.27 -10.78
N TYR A 94 1.27 9.55 -9.91
CA TYR A 94 1.61 10.02 -8.56
C TYR A 94 2.99 10.67 -8.56
N ASP A 95 3.07 11.97 -8.25
CA ASP A 95 4.35 12.67 -8.11
C ASP A 95 5.01 12.36 -6.77
N ILE A 96 5.50 11.13 -6.63
CA ILE A 96 6.16 10.62 -5.44
C ILE A 96 7.41 9.82 -5.81
N ASP A 97 8.44 9.95 -5.00
CA ASP A 97 9.64 9.12 -5.14
C ASP A 97 9.38 7.69 -4.67
N TYR A 98 9.83 6.73 -5.46
CA TYR A 98 9.87 5.35 -5.02
C TYR A 98 10.92 5.20 -3.92
N ILE A 99 10.47 4.76 -2.76
CA ILE A 99 11.32 4.37 -1.63
C ILE A 99 10.84 2.97 -1.26
N PRO A 100 11.73 1.95 -1.24
CA PRO A 100 11.37 0.58 -0.90
C PRO A 100 10.59 0.49 0.42
N VAL A 101 9.59 -0.37 0.46
CA VAL A 101 8.70 -0.54 1.61
C VAL A 101 9.47 -0.89 2.88
N GLU A 102 10.53 -1.71 2.78
CA GLU A 102 11.39 -2.05 3.91
C GLU A 102 12.11 -0.82 4.51
N GLU A 103 12.45 0.16 3.68
CA GLU A 103 13.06 1.42 4.14
C GLU A 103 12.01 2.35 4.76
N ARG A 104 10.79 2.40 4.21
CA ARG A 104 9.69 3.21 4.76
C ARG A 104 9.29 2.74 6.13
N ILE A 105 9.06 1.43 6.30
CA ILE A 105 8.69 0.83 7.58
C ILE A 105 9.84 0.95 8.59
N GLY A 106 11.09 0.80 8.15
CA GLY A 106 12.26 1.04 8.99
C GLY A 106 12.29 2.46 9.60
N LYS A 107 11.97 3.48 8.80
CA LYS A 107 11.89 4.88 9.24
C LYS A 107 10.76 5.13 10.24
N LEU A 108 9.59 4.51 10.03
CA LEU A 108 8.43 4.65 10.92
C LEU A 108 8.69 4.05 12.31
N LYS A 109 9.25 2.84 12.37
CA LYS A 109 9.64 2.21 13.64
C LYS A 109 10.66 3.02 14.45
N GLY A 110 11.46 3.86 13.78
CA GLY A 110 12.39 4.78 14.43
C GLY A 110 11.76 6.05 14.97
N ARG A 111 10.53 6.39 14.55
CA ARG A 111 9.76 7.55 15.01
C ARG A 111 8.85 7.19 16.19
N ASP A 112 8.21 6.01 16.15
CA ASP A 112 7.34 5.52 17.24
C ASP A 112 8.10 5.19 18.54
N ARG A 113 9.44 5.20 18.49
CA ARG A 113 10.33 4.95 19.64
C ARG A 113 10.90 6.23 20.26
N ARG A 114 10.47 7.42 19.84
CA ARG A 114 10.91 8.71 20.40
C ARG A 114 9.80 9.41 21.16
#